data_AF-A0A843YHI9-F1
#
_entry.id   AF-A0A843YHI9-F1
#
_cell.length_a   1.000
_cell.length_b   1.000
_cell.length_c   1.000
_cell.angle_alpha   90.00
_cell.angle_beta   90.00
_cell.angle_gamma   90.00
#
_symmetry.space_group_name_H-M   'P 1'
#
loop_
_entity.id
_entity.type
_entity.pdbx_description
1 polymer ?
#
loop_
_entity_poly.entity_id
_entity_poly.type
_entity_poly.pdbx_seq_one_letter_code
_entity_poly.pdbx_strand_id
1 'polypeptide(L)'
;MRLVFAALMMSMAMASSAVAEAPAGEIKKITVLGREWLVWPSTRVPGEHVARRQNVELLPERPPAVLTVRQAMRAYRGATGCTANYDVMYRTDNGDYHTVLICPR
;
A
#
# COMPACT_ATOMS: atom_id res chain seq x y z
N MET A 1 -25.82 -30.47 -58.25
CA MET A 1 -26.17 -29.35 -57.34
C MET A 1 -26.38 -29.90 -55.94
N ARG A 2 -25.31 -30.07 -55.14
CA ARG A 2 -25.39 -30.33 -53.70
C ARG A 2 -24.21 -29.65 -53.00
N LEU A 3 -24.56 -28.94 -51.93
CA LEU A 3 -23.84 -27.85 -51.30
C LEU A 3 -22.53 -28.30 -50.61
N VAL A 4 -21.48 -27.51 -50.82
CA VAL A 4 -20.24 -27.53 -50.03
C VAL A 4 -20.54 -26.89 -48.67
N PHE A 5 -20.46 -27.65 -47.59
CA PHE A 5 -20.52 -27.11 -46.22
C PHE A 5 -19.17 -26.47 -45.89
N ALA A 6 -19.10 -25.14 -46.01
CA ALA A 6 -17.95 -24.36 -45.55
C ALA A 6 -17.95 -24.31 -44.02
N ALA A 7 -16.90 -24.85 -43.40
CA ALA A 7 -16.67 -24.79 -41.97
C ALA A 7 -16.32 -23.35 -41.56
N LEU A 8 -17.19 -22.74 -40.75
CA LEU A 8 -16.97 -21.42 -40.16
C LEU A 8 -16.19 -21.60 -38.85
N MET A 9 -14.87 -21.47 -38.88
CA MET A 9 -14.06 -21.36 -37.67
C MET A 9 -14.26 -19.97 -37.05
N MET A 10 -15.09 -19.90 -36.00
CA MET A 10 -15.28 -18.70 -35.21
C MET A 10 -14.14 -18.60 -34.19
N SER A 11 -13.06 -17.92 -34.58
CA SER A 11 -11.93 -17.58 -33.71
C SER A 11 -12.38 -16.54 -32.68
N MET A 12 -12.82 -17.02 -31.51
CA MET A 12 -13.15 -16.15 -30.38
C MET A 12 -11.82 -15.61 -29.81
N ALA A 13 -11.40 -14.43 -30.29
CA ALA A 13 -10.26 -13.73 -29.75
C ALA A 13 -10.52 -13.41 -28.27
N MET A 14 -9.74 -14.06 -27.40
CA MET A 14 -9.62 -13.73 -25.98
C MET A 14 -9.15 -12.28 -25.84
N ALA A 15 -10.09 -11.35 -25.65
CA ALA A 15 -9.78 -10.04 -25.09
C ALA A 15 -9.60 -10.21 -23.57
N SER A 16 -8.46 -10.77 -23.17
CA SER A 16 -8.00 -10.63 -21.79
C SER A 16 -7.57 -9.18 -21.63
N SER A 17 -8.47 -8.33 -21.14
CA SER A 17 -8.10 -7.04 -20.59
C SER A 17 -7.20 -7.34 -19.39
N ALA A 18 -5.89 -7.33 -19.61
CA ALA A 18 -4.91 -7.32 -18.55
C ALA A 18 -5.24 -6.12 -17.66
N VAL A 19 -5.94 -6.37 -16.56
CA VAL A 19 -5.92 -5.48 -15.41
C VAL A 19 -4.44 -5.40 -15.07
N ALA A 20 -3.82 -4.26 -15.36
CA ALA A 20 -2.45 -4.02 -14.97
C ALA A 20 -2.40 -4.16 -13.45
N GLU A 21 -1.91 -5.31 -13.00
CA GLU A 21 -1.71 -5.59 -11.59
C GLU A 21 -0.64 -4.60 -11.15
N ALA A 22 -1.06 -3.58 -10.39
CA ALA A 22 -0.14 -2.61 -9.84
C ALA A 22 0.95 -3.40 -9.10
N PRO A 23 2.24 -3.14 -9.36
CA PRO A 23 3.30 -3.92 -8.73
C PRO A 23 3.08 -3.85 -7.22
N ALA A 24 2.95 -5.02 -6.58
CA ALA A 24 2.91 -5.11 -5.13
C ALA A 24 4.20 -4.47 -4.62
N GLY A 25 4.11 -3.20 -4.22
CA GLY A 25 5.30 -2.42 -3.94
C GLY A 25 6.04 -2.99 -2.75
N GLU A 26 7.36 -2.83 -2.78
CA GLU A 26 8.25 -3.31 -1.74
C GLU A 26 7.81 -2.81 -0.35
N ILE A 27 7.74 -3.74 0.61
CA ILE A 27 7.51 -3.41 2.02
C ILE A 27 8.82 -2.94 2.62
N LYS A 28 8.87 -1.68 3.07
CA LYS A 28 10.03 -1.10 3.73
C LYS A 28 9.87 -1.11 5.23
N LYS A 29 10.93 -1.52 5.95
CA LYS A 29 11.00 -1.49 7.41
C LYS A 29 11.80 -0.29 7.88
N ILE A 30 11.21 0.54 8.75
CA ILE A 30 11.81 1.77 9.28
C ILE A 30 11.68 1.80 10.80
N THR A 31 12.71 2.26 11.50
CA THR A 31 12.65 2.47 12.95
C THR A 31 12.30 3.91 13.26
N VAL A 32 11.22 4.13 14.02
CA VAL A 32 10.80 5.46 14.50
C VAL A 32 10.70 5.42 16.01
N LEU A 33 11.51 6.22 16.70
CA LEU A 33 11.53 6.31 18.17
C LEU A 33 11.64 4.94 18.86
N GLY A 34 12.52 4.07 18.35
CA GLY A 34 12.75 2.72 18.89
C GLY A 34 11.63 1.72 18.60
N ARG A 35 10.76 2.01 17.63
CA ARG A 35 9.69 1.10 17.19
C ARG A 35 9.83 0.81 15.72
N GLU A 36 9.67 -0.45 15.34
CA GLU A 36 9.65 -0.83 13.93
C GLU A 36 8.31 -0.47 13.31
N TRP A 37 8.37 0.04 12.09
CA TRP A 37 7.24 0.38 11.23
C TRP A 37 7.45 -0.28 9.88
N LEU A 38 6.38 -0.84 9.33
CA LEU A 38 6.32 -1.30 7.95
C LEU A 38 5.59 -0.25 7.13
N VAL A 39 6.12 0.06 5.94
CA VAL A 39 5.51 0.98 4.99
C VAL A 39 5.45 0.33 3.62
N TRP A 40 4.28 0.35 2.98
CA TRP A 40 4.07 -0.27 1.67
C TRP A 40 2.96 0.45 0.88
N PRO A 41 2.91 0.33 -0.45
CA PRO A 41 1.78 0.86 -1.22
C PRO A 41 0.47 0.14 -0.90
N SER A 42 -0.62 0.89 -0.82
CA SER A 42 -1.96 0.34 -0.56
C SER A 42 -2.43 -0.51 -1.74
N THR A 43 -2.90 -1.72 -1.46
CA THR A 43 -3.60 -2.56 -2.44
C THR A 43 -5.09 -2.21 -2.56
N ARG A 44 -5.60 -1.41 -1.62
CA ARG A 44 -7.03 -1.05 -1.55
C ARG A 44 -7.36 0.19 -2.36
N VAL A 45 -6.51 1.20 -2.31
CA VAL A 45 -6.72 2.49 -2.96
C VAL A 45 -5.47 2.85 -3.76
N PRO A 46 -5.57 3.01 -5.08
CA PRO A 46 -4.43 3.39 -5.92
C PRO A 46 -3.80 4.71 -5.45
N GLY A 47 -2.46 4.73 -5.35
CA GLY A 47 -1.69 5.92 -4.97
C GLY A 47 -1.53 6.15 -3.45
N GLU A 48 -2.29 5.44 -2.63
CA GLU A 48 -2.09 5.48 -1.18
C GLU A 48 -0.89 4.62 -0.74
N HIS A 49 -0.35 4.98 0.42
CA HIS A 49 0.61 4.20 1.16
C HIS A 49 0.08 3.88 2.55
N VAL A 50 0.47 2.72 3.04
CA VAL A 50 0.11 2.21 4.35
C VAL A 50 1.32 2.24 5.26
N ALA A 51 1.13 2.65 6.52
CA ALA A 51 2.15 2.53 7.57
C ALA A 51 1.57 1.80 8.79
N ARG A 52 2.20 0.70 9.20
CA ARG A 52 1.82 -0.08 10.38
C ARG A 52 2.97 -0.21 11.35
N ARG A 53 2.72 0.16 12.59
CA ARG A 53 3.66 -0.07 13.69
C ARG A 53 3.68 -1.55 14.06
N GLN A 54 4.88 -2.11 14.16
CA GLN A 54 5.08 -3.42 14.76
C GLN A 54 5.15 -3.27 16.27
N ASN A 55 4.39 -4.10 16.98
CA ASN A 55 4.37 -4.11 18.45
C ASN A 55 4.75 -5.51 18.95
N VAL A 56 5.91 -5.98 18.48
CA VAL A 56 6.43 -7.32 18.77
C VAL A 56 6.94 -7.46 20.22
N GLU A 57 7.24 -6.35 20.89
CA GLU A 57 7.75 -6.36 22.27
C GLU A 57 6.70 -5.92 23.28
N LEU A 58 6.37 -6.81 24.21
CA LEU A 58 5.57 -6.49 25.40
C LEU A 58 6.49 -6.03 26.53
N LEU A 59 7.01 -4.80 26.40
CA LEU A 59 7.87 -4.23 27.44
C LEU A 59 7.04 -3.79 28.65
N PRO A 60 7.42 -4.17 29.88
CA PRO A 60 6.75 -3.71 31.10
C PRO A 60 7.01 -2.22 31.36
N GLU A 61 8.21 -1.75 31.03
CA GLU A 61 8.60 -0.34 31.12
C GLU A 61 8.77 0.22 29.71
N ARG A 62 8.17 1.40 29.44
CA ARG A 62 8.17 2.00 28.10
C ARG A 62 8.42 3.50 28.20
N PRO A 63 9.13 4.08 27.21
CA PRO A 63 9.08 5.52 27.01
C PRO A 63 7.62 6.00 26.88
N PRO A 64 7.32 7.27 27.20
CA PRO A 64 5.99 7.82 27.12
C PRO A 64 5.32 7.57 25.75
N ALA A 65 4.01 7.39 25.76
CA ALA A 65 3.24 7.24 24.53
C ALA A 65 3.33 8.50 23.68
N VAL A 66 4.04 8.41 22.56
CA VAL A 66 4.04 9.47 21.53
C VAL A 66 2.87 9.23 20.59
N LEU A 67 2.20 10.31 20.15
CA LEU A 67 1.12 10.27 19.17
C LEU A 67 1.53 9.42 17.95
N THR A 68 0.86 8.28 17.78
CA THR A 68 1.22 7.28 16.77
C THR A 68 1.05 7.81 15.34
N VAL A 69 0.15 8.76 15.12
CA VAL A 69 0.01 9.46 13.84
C VAL A 69 1.28 10.22 13.44
N ARG A 70 1.94 10.91 14.39
CA ARG A 70 3.21 11.61 14.12
C ARG A 70 4.34 10.62 13.82
N GLN A 71 4.31 9.45 14.45
CA GLN A 71 5.25 8.38 14.17
C GLN A 71 5.02 7.78 12.78
N ALA A 72 3.77 7.57 12.38
CA ALA A 72 3.42 7.13 11.02
C ALA A 72 3.92 8.13 9.96
N MET A 73 3.70 9.44 10.17
CA MET A 73 4.24 10.47 9.28
C MET A 73 5.77 10.40 9.13
N ARG A 74 6.50 10.13 10.22
CA ARG A 74 7.96 9.92 10.17
C ARG A 74 8.33 8.62 9.46
N ALA A 75 7.55 7.56 9.64
CA ALA A 75 7.75 6.29 8.96
C ALA A 75 7.61 6.46 7.44
N TYR A 76 6.56 7.14 6.97
CA TYR A 76 6.40 7.46 5.54
C TYR A 76 7.61 8.23 4.99
N ARG A 77 8.05 9.28 5.70
CA ARG A 77 9.22 10.07 5.31
C ARG A 77 10.50 9.24 5.27
N GLY A 78 10.72 8.38 6.26
CA GLY A 78 11.88 7.49 6.28
C GLY A 78 11.87 6.43 5.18
N ALA A 79 10.70 5.91 4.82
CA ALA A 79 10.57 4.86 3.80
C ALA A 79 10.62 5.40 2.37
N THR A 80 10.07 6.59 2.13
CA THR A 80 9.79 7.09 0.77
C THR A 80 10.49 8.40 0.44
N GLY A 81 11.01 9.12 1.43
CA GLY A 81 11.46 10.51 1.27
C GLY A 81 10.32 11.54 1.19
N CYS A 82 9.07 11.10 1.05
CA CYS A 82 7.90 11.95 0.92
C CYS A 82 7.18 12.13 2.27
N THR A 83 6.47 13.24 2.41
CA THR A 83 5.64 13.51 3.59
C THR A 83 4.23 12.96 3.41
N ALA A 84 3.62 12.50 4.49
CA ALA A 84 2.23 12.08 4.50
C ALA A 84 1.28 13.28 4.33
N ASN A 85 0.25 13.17 3.49
CA ASN A 85 -0.83 14.15 3.50
C ASN A 85 -1.73 13.92 4.73
N TYR A 86 -1.60 14.79 5.74
CA TYR A 86 -2.32 14.62 7.01
C TYR A 86 -3.83 14.83 6.87
N ASP A 87 -4.26 15.73 5.96
CA ASP A 87 -5.66 16.15 5.83
C ASP A 87 -6.57 15.01 5.35
N VAL A 88 -6.01 14.06 4.61
CA VAL A 88 -6.72 12.88 4.10
C VAL A 88 -6.26 11.59 4.76
N MET A 89 -5.43 11.67 5.80
CA MET A 89 -4.94 10.50 6.50
C MET A 89 -6.03 9.90 7.38
N TYR A 90 -6.20 8.58 7.32
CA TYR A 90 -7.08 7.86 8.21
C TYR A 90 -6.40 6.63 8.81
N ARG A 91 -6.98 6.12 9.91
CA ARG A 91 -6.48 4.94 10.61
C ARG A 91 -7.56 3.85 10.64
N THR A 92 -7.18 2.61 10.35
CA THR A 92 -8.06 1.44 10.53
C THR A 92 -8.01 0.90 11.96
N ASP A 93 -8.95 0.03 12.29
CA ASP A 93 -9.00 -0.74 13.54
C ASP A 93 -7.73 -1.57 13.78
N ASN A 94 -7.16 -2.15 12.72
CA ASN A 94 -5.90 -2.90 12.74
C ASN A 94 -4.65 -2.03 12.98
N GLY A 95 -4.80 -0.71 13.09
CA GLY A 95 -3.68 0.20 13.35
C GLY A 95 -2.92 0.63 12.10
N ASP A 96 -3.47 0.39 10.91
CA ASP A 96 -2.91 0.91 9.66
C ASP A 96 -3.23 2.38 9.52
N TYR A 97 -2.20 3.17 9.25
CA TYR A 97 -2.37 4.51 8.73
C TYR A 97 -2.39 4.43 7.22
N HIS A 98 -3.34 5.10 6.59
CA HIS A 98 -3.50 5.20 5.14
C HIS A 98 -3.46 6.67 4.74
N THR A 99 -2.73 6.99 3.67
CA THR A 99 -2.77 8.32 3.05
C THR A 99 -2.08 8.33 1.69
N VAL A 100 -2.28 9.40 0.92
CA VAL A 100 -1.41 9.76 -0.20
C VAL A 100 -0.16 10.51 0.28
N LEU A 101 0.92 10.41 -0.48
CA LEU A 101 2.18 11.07 -0.15
C LEU A 101 2.38 12.35 -0.96
N ILE A 102 2.95 13.36 -0.31
CA ILE A 102 3.39 14.61 -0.90
C ILE A 102 4.91 14.55 -1.00
N CYS A 103 5.42 14.42 -2.23
CA CYS A 103 6.85 14.32 -2.50
C CYS A 103 7.44 15.68 -2.89
N PRO A 104 8.70 15.98 -2.51
CA PRO A 104 9.41 17.13 -3.04
C PRO A 104 9.52 17.01 -4.57
N ARG A 105 9.48 18.15 -5.26
CA ARG A 105 9.70 18.24 -6.71
C ARG A 105 11.19 18.28 -7.03
#